data_AF-A0A2D9RMB4-F1
#
_entry.id   AF-A0A2D9RMB4-F1
#
_cell.length_a   1.000
_cell.length_b   1.000
_cell.length_c   1.000
_cell.angle_alpha   90.00
_cell.angle_beta   90.00
_cell.angle_gamma   90.00
#
_symmetry.space_group_name_H-M   'P 1'
#
loop_
_entity.id
_entity.type
_entity.pdbx_description
1 polymer ?
#
loop_
_entity_poly.entity_id
_entity_poly.type
_entity_poly.pdbx_seq_one_letter_code
_entity_poly.pdbx_strand_id
1 'polypeptide(L)'
;MKKSLTIALVLVLSVACAVIIAIGMIGTPKKQTPEIAEPISTRIIAPAGGANSNTVANQTVVMDGPSQKLSNAAVGKVTWLPAAGDLIEFGTALYAIDDKPVILLKGSLPMHRTIRYKIADGPDVAQLERNLVDLGYAVDEAVSGLATDLTIDHHVTPLTVSSIRAWQLSLGITSTGVVDQGDIIFRPEPVQISSVHAELGDNIDGESIVSVLVEP
;
A
#
# COMPACT_ATOMS: atom_id res chain seq x y z
N MET A 1 20.54 -47.98 35.28
CA MET A 1 19.10 -48.12 34.99
C MET A 1 18.42 -46.75 34.85
N LYS A 2 18.82 -45.93 33.87
CA LYS A 2 18.23 -44.59 33.61
C LYS A 2 18.31 -44.18 32.13
N LYS A 3 18.18 -45.15 31.21
CA LYS A 3 18.23 -44.92 29.74
C LYS A 3 17.03 -45.53 28.98
N SER A 4 16.02 -46.05 29.66
CA SER A 4 14.79 -46.60 29.03
C SER A 4 13.54 -45.73 29.24
N LEU A 5 13.70 -44.49 29.72
CA LEU A 5 12.59 -43.58 30.03
C LEU A 5 12.47 -42.40 29.05
N THR A 6 13.05 -42.51 27.85
CA THR A 6 12.91 -41.48 26.79
C THR A 6 12.47 -42.06 25.45
N ILE A 7 12.25 -43.37 25.35
CA ILE A 7 11.79 -44.04 24.12
C ILE A 7 10.27 -44.33 24.17
N ALA A 8 9.63 -44.16 25.32
CA ALA A 8 8.20 -44.43 25.50
C ALA A 8 7.26 -43.21 25.32
N LEU A 9 7.78 -42.03 24.94
CA LEU A 9 6.97 -40.82 24.72
C LEU A 9 6.82 -40.42 23.24
N VAL A 10 7.43 -41.17 22.31
CA VAL A 10 7.39 -40.87 20.85
C VAL A 10 6.43 -41.80 20.08
N LEU A 11 5.63 -42.61 20.77
CA LEU A 11 4.80 -43.66 20.14
C LEU A 11 3.30 -43.57 20.46
N VAL A 12 2.82 -42.39 20.89
CA VAL A 12 1.39 -42.14 21.16
C VAL A 12 0.97 -40.80 20.56
N LEU A 13 0.84 -40.73 19.23
CA LEU A 13 -0.21 -39.98 18.52
C LEU A 13 -0.18 -40.24 16.99
N SER A 14 -0.10 -41.51 16.58
CA SER A 14 -0.18 -41.91 15.18
C SER A 14 -1.19 -43.04 15.01
N VAL A 15 -2.45 -42.79 15.36
CA VAL A 15 -3.58 -43.63 14.92
C VAL A 15 -4.85 -42.76 14.95
N ALA A 16 -5.19 -42.11 13.85
CA ALA A 16 -6.56 -41.66 13.59
C ALA A 16 -7.09 -42.49 12.43
N CYS A 17 -8.03 -43.37 12.78
CA CYS A 17 -8.53 -44.49 12.00
C CYS A 17 -9.14 -44.08 10.65
N ALA A 18 -8.69 -44.77 9.60
CA ALA A 18 -9.47 -45.02 8.42
C ALA A 18 -10.67 -45.90 8.78
N VAL A 19 -11.90 -45.39 8.60
CA VAL A 19 -13.11 -46.19 8.66
C VAL A 19 -13.73 -46.21 7.26
N ILE A 20 -13.49 -47.32 6.57
CA ILE A 20 -14.14 -47.70 5.33
C ILE A 20 -15.44 -48.40 5.71
N ILE A 21 -16.60 -47.80 5.42
CA ILE A 21 -17.89 -48.50 5.41
C ILE A 21 -18.49 -48.37 4.02
N ALA A 22 -18.48 -49.49 3.31
CA ALA A 22 -19.15 -49.70 2.04
C ALA A 22 -20.56 -50.25 2.28
N ILE A 23 -21.58 -49.47 1.95
CA ILE A 23 -22.98 -49.84 1.71
C ILE A 23 -23.48 -48.77 0.73
N GLY A 24 -24.04 -48.96 -0.46
CA GLY A 24 -24.74 -50.06 -1.09
C GLY A 24 -25.94 -49.44 -1.84
N MET A 25 -25.87 -49.37 -3.18
CA MET A 25 -26.93 -49.18 -4.20
C MET A 25 -28.21 -48.37 -3.86
N ILE A 26 -28.46 -47.28 -4.61
CA ILE A 26 -29.71 -46.97 -5.38
C ILE A 26 -29.74 -45.49 -5.82
N GLY A 27 -29.99 -45.24 -7.12
CA GLY A 27 -30.69 -44.06 -7.64
C GLY A 27 -29.85 -42.88 -8.17
N THR A 28 -29.63 -42.81 -9.48
CA THR A 28 -29.29 -41.57 -10.19
C THR A 28 -30.50 -40.62 -10.24
N PRO A 29 -30.31 -39.31 -10.02
CA PRO A 29 -30.38 -38.38 -11.14
C PRO A 29 -29.28 -37.31 -11.15
N LYS A 30 -28.85 -36.98 -12.37
CA LYS A 30 -27.81 -36.01 -12.75
C LYS A 30 -28.18 -34.57 -12.29
N LYS A 31 -27.36 -33.92 -11.45
CA LYS A 31 -27.37 -32.45 -11.29
C LYS A 31 -26.03 -31.90 -10.80
N GLN A 32 -25.64 -30.81 -11.44
CA GLN A 32 -24.39 -30.03 -11.42
C GLN A 32 -23.62 -29.95 -10.09
N THR A 33 -22.33 -30.29 -10.15
CA THR A 33 -21.31 -29.92 -9.16
C THR A 33 -20.96 -28.43 -9.33
N PRO A 34 -21.04 -27.61 -8.27
CA PRO A 34 -20.47 -26.27 -8.28
C PRO A 34 -18.95 -26.37 -8.33
N GLU A 35 -18.38 -25.67 -9.30
CA GLU A 35 -16.96 -25.38 -9.44
C GLU A 35 -16.44 -24.70 -8.17
N ILE A 36 -15.63 -25.42 -7.40
CA ILE A 36 -14.93 -24.88 -6.23
C ILE A 36 -13.78 -24.05 -6.78
N ALA A 37 -13.95 -22.73 -6.76
CA ALA A 37 -12.91 -21.77 -7.12
C ALA A 37 -11.66 -21.98 -6.25
N GLU A 38 -10.51 -22.11 -6.91
CA GLU A 38 -9.19 -22.19 -6.29
C GLU A 38 -8.86 -20.88 -5.53
N PRO A 39 -8.07 -20.94 -4.44
CA PRO A 39 -7.72 -19.75 -3.68
C PRO A 39 -6.89 -18.79 -4.54
N ILE A 40 -7.36 -17.54 -4.64
CA ILE A 40 -6.66 -16.46 -5.35
C ILE A 40 -5.37 -16.17 -4.59
N SER A 41 -4.24 -16.56 -5.18
CA SER A 41 -2.92 -16.15 -4.73
C SER A 41 -2.71 -14.69 -5.14
N THR A 42 -2.85 -13.76 -4.19
CA THR A 42 -2.54 -12.35 -4.43
C THR A 42 -1.02 -12.19 -4.52
N ARG A 43 -0.49 -12.18 -5.75
CA ARG A 43 0.90 -11.83 -6.02
C ARG A 43 1.04 -10.32 -5.93
N ILE A 44 1.79 -9.84 -4.95
CA ILE A 44 2.27 -8.45 -4.89
C ILE A 44 3.17 -8.22 -6.13
N ILE A 45 2.80 -7.29 -7.00
CA ILE A 45 3.63 -6.91 -8.15
C ILE A 45 4.68 -5.92 -7.63
N ALA A 46 5.92 -6.39 -7.48
CA ALA A 46 7.08 -5.50 -7.40
C ALA A 46 7.35 -4.87 -8.78
N PRO A 47 7.92 -3.65 -8.88
CA PRO A 47 8.22 -3.04 -10.16
C PRO A 47 9.25 -3.90 -10.90
N ALA A 48 8.83 -4.51 -12.01
CA ALA A 48 9.74 -5.25 -12.88
C ALA A 48 10.62 -4.24 -13.64
N GLY A 49 11.93 -4.37 -13.46
CA GLY A 49 12.91 -3.58 -14.17
C GLY A 49 12.81 -3.73 -15.68
N GLY A 50 12.93 -2.59 -16.37
CA GLY A 50 13.49 -2.42 -17.71
C GLY A 50 13.00 -3.39 -18.79
N ALA A 51 11.88 -3.05 -19.42
CA ALA A 51 11.59 -3.50 -20.78
C ALA A 51 11.27 -2.29 -21.65
N ASN A 52 12.07 -2.13 -22.71
CA ASN A 52 11.98 -1.06 -23.69
C ASN A 52 10.58 -1.02 -24.33
N SER A 53 9.81 0.03 -24.04
CA SER A 53 8.57 0.31 -24.74
C SER A 53 8.87 1.19 -25.94
N ASN A 54 8.74 0.59 -27.12
CA ASN A 54 8.67 1.28 -28.39
C ASN A 54 7.60 2.38 -28.32
N THR A 55 7.95 3.54 -28.87
CA THR A 55 7.15 4.76 -28.98
C THR A 55 5.76 4.47 -29.57
N VAL A 56 4.77 4.30 -28.69
CA VAL A 56 3.36 4.39 -29.07
C VAL A 56 3.02 5.87 -29.03
N ALA A 57 2.53 6.38 -30.16
CA ALA A 57 2.09 7.76 -30.34
C ALA A 57 1.30 8.26 -29.12
N ASN A 58 1.62 9.49 -28.68
CA ASN A 58 0.86 10.26 -27.69
C ASN A 58 -0.61 10.32 -28.12
N GLN A 59 -1.41 9.33 -27.73
CA GLN A 59 -2.85 9.46 -27.67
C GLN A 59 -3.10 10.34 -26.47
N THR A 60 -3.32 11.62 -26.71
CA THR A 60 -3.89 12.51 -25.72
C THR A 60 -5.29 11.99 -25.43
N VAL A 61 -5.42 11.10 -24.45
CA VAL A 61 -6.71 10.77 -23.86
C VAL A 61 -7.14 12.03 -23.11
N VAL A 62 -7.92 12.87 -23.78
CA VAL A 62 -8.54 14.03 -23.15
C VAL A 62 -9.72 13.48 -22.35
N MET A 63 -9.51 13.30 -21.05
CA MET A 63 -10.62 13.05 -20.13
C MET A 63 -11.44 14.34 -20.01
N ASP A 64 -12.71 14.26 -20.41
CA ASP A 64 -13.62 15.40 -20.38
C ASP A 64 -14.19 15.58 -18.96
N GLY A 65 -14.05 16.79 -18.39
CA GLY A 65 -14.48 17.08 -17.03
C GLY A 65 -13.62 18.14 -16.33
N PRO A 66 -14.10 18.72 -15.21
CA PRO A 66 -13.30 19.65 -14.42
C PRO A 66 -12.07 18.91 -13.88
N SER A 67 -10.90 19.55 -14.00
CA SER A 67 -9.64 19.02 -13.51
C SER A 67 -8.91 20.03 -12.65
N GLN A 68 -8.11 19.52 -11.72
CA GLN A 68 -7.31 20.32 -10.79
C GLN A 68 -5.87 19.83 -10.82
N LYS A 69 -4.94 20.78 -10.90
CA LYS A 69 -3.50 20.52 -10.72
C LYS A 69 -3.23 20.08 -9.28
N LEU A 70 -2.47 19.00 -9.12
CA LEU A 70 -1.96 18.60 -7.82
C LEU A 70 -0.72 19.43 -7.47
N SER A 71 -0.69 19.95 -6.25
CA SER A 71 0.50 20.61 -5.72
C SER A 71 1.62 19.58 -5.54
N ASN A 72 2.84 19.98 -5.85
CA ASN A 72 4.04 19.17 -5.68
C ASN A 72 5.01 19.94 -4.78
N ALA A 73 5.63 19.24 -3.83
CA ALA A 73 6.70 19.78 -2.99
C ALA A 73 8.02 19.03 -3.17
N ALA A 74 8.04 17.97 -3.98
CA ALA A 74 9.24 17.23 -4.31
C ALA A 74 10.06 17.98 -5.38
N VAL A 75 11.37 17.93 -5.22
CA VAL A 75 12.36 18.63 -6.05
C VAL A 75 13.36 17.61 -6.54
N GLY A 76 13.70 17.66 -7.82
CA GLY A 76 14.66 16.73 -8.42
C GLY A 76 14.25 16.32 -9.82
N LYS A 77 14.72 15.15 -10.25
CA LYS A 77 14.47 14.64 -11.60
C LYS A 77 13.27 13.70 -11.64
N VAL A 78 12.38 13.89 -12.60
CA VAL A 78 11.26 12.96 -12.83
C VAL A 78 11.81 11.63 -13.34
N THR A 79 11.57 10.54 -12.60
CA THR A 79 12.02 9.18 -12.98
C THR A 79 10.89 8.20 -13.28
N TRP A 80 9.65 8.51 -12.90
CA TRP A 80 8.48 7.75 -13.31
C TRP A 80 7.23 8.64 -13.35
N LEU A 81 6.34 8.37 -14.31
CA LEU A 81 5.08 9.09 -14.51
C LEU A 81 3.93 8.10 -14.76
N PRO A 82 2.70 8.43 -14.32
CA PRO A 82 1.51 7.65 -14.63
C PRO A 82 1.03 7.94 -16.06
N ALA A 83 0.06 7.18 -16.55
CA ALA A 83 -0.66 7.48 -17.78
C ALA A 83 -1.92 8.32 -17.49
N ALA A 84 -2.35 9.12 -18.47
CA ALA A 84 -3.66 9.77 -18.42
C ALA A 84 -4.77 8.71 -18.40
N GLY A 85 -5.71 8.87 -17.46
CA GLY A 85 -6.80 7.94 -17.19
C GLY A 85 -6.53 6.95 -16.07
N ASP A 86 -5.29 6.83 -15.58
CA ASP A 86 -4.95 5.95 -14.46
C ASP A 86 -5.71 6.34 -13.20
N LEU A 87 -6.32 5.34 -12.54
CA LEU A 87 -6.90 5.48 -11.21
C LEU A 87 -5.80 5.17 -10.17
N ILE A 88 -5.47 6.15 -9.35
CA ILE A 88 -4.48 6.05 -8.29
C ILE A 88 -5.22 5.94 -6.96
N GLU A 89 -5.10 4.76 -6.33
CA GLU A 89 -5.67 4.47 -5.02
C GLU A 89 -4.73 4.90 -3.88
N PHE A 90 -5.25 4.95 -2.65
CA PHE A 90 -4.43 5.28 -1.49
C PHE A 90 -3.32 4.24 -1.27
N GLY A 91 -2.13 4.71 -0.87
CA GLY A 91 -0.94 3.89 -0.69
C GLY A 91 -0.17 3.63 -1.99
N THR A 92 -0.62 4.15 -3.12
CA THR A 92 0.06 3.99 -4.43
C THR A 92 0.77 5.27 -4.87
N ALA A 93 1.74 5.12 -5.77
CA ALA A 93 2.55 6.24 -6.26
C ALA A 93 1.78 7.08 -7.30
N LEU A 94 1.83 8.41 -7.15
CA LEU A 94 1.34 9.36 -8.14
C LEU A 94 2.35 9.60 -9.27
N TYR A 95 3.63 9.69 -8.92
CA TYR A 95 4.80 9.84 -9.78
C TYR A 95 6.05 9.55 -8.94
N ALA A 96 7.25 9.55 -9.55
CA ALA A 96 8.51 9.43 -8.82
C ALA A 96 9.52 10.50 -9.21
N ILE A 97 10.23 11.03 -8.20
CA ILE A 97 11.32 11.99 -8.34
C ILE A 97 12.58 11.40 -7.71
N ASP A 98 13.69 11.38 -8.45
CA ASP A 98 14.96 10.76 -8.05
C ASP A 98 14.78 9.32 -7.50
N ASP A 99 13.95 8.52 -8.18
CA ASP A 99 13.57 7.16 -7.80
C ASP A 99 12.85 7.03 -6.44
N LYS A 100 12.36 8.15 -5.91
CA LYS A 100 11.49 8.19 -4.72
C LYS A 100 10.04 8.42 -5.15
N PRO A 101 9.13 7.48 -4.85
CA PRO A 101 7.73 7.65 -5.20
C PRO A 101 7.07 8.69 -4.30
N VAL A 102 6.25 9.55 -4.89
CA VAL A 102 5.34 10.44 -4.14
C VAL A 102 4.01 9.71 -3.98
N ILE A 103 3.66 9.36 -2.75
CA ILE A 103 2.54 8.46 -2.46
C ILE A 103 1.24 9.23 -2.19
N LEU A 104 0.14 8.79 -2.79
CA LEU A 104 -1.19 9.29 -2.46
C LEU A 104 -1.66 8.69 -1.13
N LEU A 105 -1.99 9.54 -0.16
CA LEU A 105 -2.55 9.12 1.12
C LEU A 105 -3.91 9.78 1.36
N LYS A 106 -4.75 9.13 2.17
CA LYS A 106 -6.07 9.65 2.51
C LYS A 106 -5.96 10.79 3.51
N GLY A 107 -6.60 11.92 3.23
CA GLY A 107 -6.53 13.07 4.11
C GLY A 107 -7.16 14.34 3.58
N SER A 108 -7.73 15.15 4.46
CA SER A 108 -8.28 16.47 4.12
C SER A 108 -7.28 17.60 4.37
N LEU A 109 -6.28 17.36 5.22
CA LEU A 109 -5.23 18.33 5.50
C LEU A 109 -4.06 18.14 4.52
N PRO A 110 -3.62 19.21 3.83
CA PRO A 110 -2.45 19.13 2.99
C PRO A 110 -1.20 18.89 3.85
N MET A 111 -0.24 18.15 3.30
CA MET A 111 1.07 18.02 3.92
C MET A 111 1.79 19.37 3.90
N HIS A 112 2.07 19.93 5.07
CA HIS A 112 2.55 21.32 5.21
C HIS A 112 3.83 21.46 6.04
N ARG A 113 4.34 20.34 6.58
CA ARG A 113 5.59 20.25 7.34
C ARG A 113 6.10 18.82 7.34
N THR A 114 7.40 18.64 7.57
CA THR A 114 8.00 17.31 7.77
C THR A 114 7.52 16.69 9.07
N ILE A 115 6.96 15.48 9.03
CA ILE A 115 6.58 14.69 10.22
C ILE A 115 7.75 13.81 10.65
N ARG A 116 8.19 13.96 11.90
CA ARG A 116 9.32 13.22 12.48
C ARG A 116 9.20 13.13 14.00
N TYR A 117 10.01 12.27 14.61
CA TYR A 117 10.09 12.15 16.06
C TYR A 117 10.35 13.51 16.75
N LYS A 118 9.64 13.77 17.86
CA LYS A 118 9.68 15.03 18.64
C LYS A 118 9.23 16.28 17.89
N ILE A 119 8.47 16.14 16.80
CA ILE A 119 7.72 17.28 16.26
C ILE A 119 6.58 17.67 17.20
N ALA A 120 6.12 18.92 17.11
CA ALA A 120 4.91 19.35 17.80
C ALA A 120 3.69 18.58 17.29
N ASP A 121 2.79 18.25 18.21
CA ASP A 121 1.59 17.50 17.92
C ASP A 121 0.71 18.20 16.87
N GLY A 122 -0.02 17.42 16.08
CA GLY A 122 -0.97 17.99 15.13
C GLY A 122 -1.87 16.98 14.43
N PRO A 123 -2.98 17.46 13.82
CA PRO A 123 -3.92 16.62 13.09
C PRO A 123 -3.33 15.99 11.81
N ASP A 124 -2.24 16.55 11.27
CA ASP A 124 -1.44 15.95 10.21
C ASP A 124 -0.78 14.63 10.65
N VAL A 125 -0.37 14.55 11.92
CA VAL A 125 0.18 13.32 12.52
C VAL A 125 -0.89 12.24 12.62
N ALA A 126 -2.07 12.56 13.17
CA ALA A 126 -3.21 11.63 13.23
C ALA A 126 -3.57 11.04 11.87
N GLN A 127 -3.56 11.89 10.87
CA GLN A 127 -3.90 11.52 9.50
C GLN A 127 -2.86 10.54 8.94
N LEU A 128 -1.57 10.81 9.12
CA LEU A 128 -0.52 9.88 8.72
C LEU A 128 -0.62 8.55 9.48
N GLU A 129 -0.83 8.60 10.79
CA GLU A 129 -0.99 7.42 11.65
C GLU A 129 -2.15 6.53 11.23
N ARG A 130 -3.31 7.13 10.90
CA ARG A 130 -4.44 6.38 10.35
C ARG A 130 -4.11 5.74 9.01
N ASN A 131 -3.41 6.43 8.11
CA ASN A 131 -2.95 5.81 6.87
C ASN A 131 -1.98 4.64 7.12
N LEU A 132 -1.09 4.73 8.09
CA LEU A 132 -0.18 3.62 8.42
C LEU A 132 -0.93 2.39 8.91
N VAL A 133 -1.99 2.57 9.70
CA VAL A 133 -2.88 1.47 10.11
C VAL A 133 -3.68 0.93 8.92
N ASP A 134 -4.31 1.81 8.14
CA ASP A 134 -5.16 1.41 7.01
C ASP A 134 -4.37 0.64 5.94
N LEU A 135 -3.09 0.99 5.74
CA LEU A 135 -2.17 0.31 4.83
C LEU A 135 -1.49 -0.93 5.46
N GLY A 136 -1.75 -1.23 6.73
CA GLY A 136 -1.26 -2.43 7.41
C GLY A 136 0.18 -2.36 7.94
N TYR A 137 0.76 -1.16 8.08
CA TYR A 137 2.08 -0.94 8.68
C TYR A 137 2.04 -0.71 10.19
N ALA A 138 0.83 -0.70 10.76
CA ALA A 138 0.57 -0.63 12.18
C ALA A 138 -0.74 -1.36 12.49
N VAL A 139 -0.88 -1.79 13.74
CA VAL A 139 -2.18 -2.15 14.32
C VAL A 139 -2.59 -0.98 15.21
N ASP A 140 -3.87 -0.63 15.18
CA ASP A 140 -4.42 0.40 16.06
C ASP A 140 -4.59 -0.18 17.48
N GLU A 141 -3.98 0.46 18.47
CA GLU A 141 -4.14 0.11 19.89
C GLU A 141 -5.61 0.05 20.28
N ALA A 142 -6.47 0.94 19.74
CA ALA A 142 -7.89 0.92 20.03
C ALA A 142 -8.60 -0.36 19.56
N VAL A 143 -8.03 -1.05 18.56
CA VAL A 143 -8.54 -2.32 18.03
C VAL A 143 -7.94 -3.51 18.79
N SER A 144 -6.64 -3.49 19.08
CA SER A 144 -5.95 -4.63 19.71
C SER A 144 -6.02 -4.64 21.24
N GLY A 145 -6.14 -3.46 21.86
CA GLY A 145 -6.01 -3.26 23.31
C GLY A 145 -4.58 -3.41 23.84
N LEU A 146 -3.57 -3.46 22.96
CA LEU A 146 -2.17 -3.64 23.35
C LEU A 146 -1.40 -2.32 23.29
N ALA A 147 -0.84 -1.88 24.43
CA ALA A 147 -0.01 -0.67 24.50
C ALA A 147 1.31 -0.74 23.72
N THR A 148 1.59 -1.88 23.08
CA THR A 148 2.72 -2.05 22.14
C THR A 148 2.35 -1.70 20.70
N ASP A 149 1.07 -1.43 20.43
CA ASP A 149 0.55 -1.09 19.12
C ASP A 149 0.37 0.43 19.00
N LEU A 150 0.14 0.90 17.77
CA LEU A 150 0.13 2.32 17.47
C LEU A 150 -1.18 2.95 17.94
N THR A 151 -1.09 3.98 18.78
CA THR A 151 -2.21 4.87 19.07
C THR A 151 -2.35 5.88 17.94
N ILE A 152 -3.55 6.05 17.38
CA ILE A 152 -3.80 7.10 16.41
C ILE A 152 -4.23 8.35 17.16
N ASP A 153 -3.28 9.25 17.35
CA ASP A 153 -3.45 10.50 18.08
C ASP A 153 -2.79 11.64 17.30
N HIS A 154 -2.13 12.57 17.95
CA HIS A 154 -1.49 13.71 17.28
C HIS A 154 0.03 13.72 17.49
N HIS A 155 0.59 12.67 18.09
CA HIS A 155 1.92 12.67 18.68
C HIS A 155 2.80 11.56 18.10
N VAL A 156 3.92 11.97 17.49
CA VAL A 156 4.86 11.00 16.91
C VAL A 156 5.61 10.24 18.01
N THR A 157 5.15 9.02 18.30
CA THR A 157 5.81 8.08 19.22
C THR A 157 6.92 7.28 18.51
N PRO A 158 7.78 6.54 19.26
CA PRO A 158 8.68 5.57 18.65
C PRO A 158 7.96 4.48 17.83
N LEU A 159 6.71 4.13 18.19
CA LEU A 159 5.89 3.19 17.43
C LEU A 159 5.51 3.80 16.07
N THR A 160 5.05 5.05 16.05
CA THR A 160 4.80 5.81 14.81
C THR A 160 6.03 5.83 13.90
N VAL A 161 7.21 6.13 14.46
CA VAL A 161 8.49 6.12 13.71
C VAL A 161 8.79 4.73 13.13
N SER A 162 8.55 3.67 13.90
CA SER A 162 8.79 2.28 13.45
C SER A 162 7.84 1.87 12.32
N SER A 163 6.59 2.30 12.37
CA SER A 163 5.59 2.07 11.32
C SER A 163 5.92 2.84 10.05
N ILE A 164 6.35 4.11 10.16
CA ILE A 164 6.86 4.87 9.01
C ILE A 164 8.04 4.14 8.37
N ARG A 165 8.96 3.62 9.19
CA ARG A 165 10.12 2.86 8.69
C ARG A 165 9.72 1.59 7.94
N ALA A 166 8.75 0.84 8.47
CA ALA A 166 8.23 -0.35 7.81
C ALA A 166 7.57 -0.02 6.46
N TRP A 167 6.79 1.06 6.41
CA TRP A 167 6.20 1.57 5.18
C TRP A 167 7.24 2.02 4.16
N GLN A 168 8.24 2.80 4.57
CA GLN A 168 9.32 3.22 3.67
C GLN A 168 10.12 2.04 3.11
N LEU A 169 10.35 1.02 3.94
CA LEU A 169 11.03 -0.20 3.51
C LEU A 169 10.23 -0.96 2.46
N SER A 170 8.89 -1.02 2.57
CA SER A 170 8.04 -1.69 1.58
C SER A 170 8.03 -0.99 0.22
N LEU A 171 8.26 0.33 0.21
CA LEU A 171 8.44 1.14 -0.99
C LEU A 171 9.84 1.02 -1.61
N GLY A 172 10.77 0.33 -0.96
CA GLY A 172 12.16 0.21 -1.43
C GLY A 172 13.00 1.47 -1.27
N ILE A 173 12.56 2.44 -0.46
CA ILE A 173 13.31 3.68 -0.18
C ILE A 173 14.05 3.59 1.17
N THR A 174 14.85 4.62 1.46
CA THR A 174 15.57 4.69 2.73
C THR A 174 14.59 4.82 3.90
N SER A 175 14.67 3.88 4.84
CA SER A 175 13.81 3.79 6.03
C SER A 175 14.26 4.77 7.12
N THR A 176 14.01 6.07 6.92
CA THR A 176 14.42 7.15 7.84
C THR A 176 13.53 7.22 9.07
N GLY A 177 12.24 6.89 8.95
CA GLY A 177 11.21 7.18 9.95
C GLY A 177 10.76 8.64 9.96
N VAL A 178 11.00 9.35 8.86
CA VAL A 178 10.64 10.75 8.62
C VAL A 178 9.84 10.84 7.33
N VAL A 179 8.76 11.62 7.33
CA VAL A 179 7.96 11.88 6.13
C VAL A 179 8.04 13.37 5.81
N ASP A 180 8.70 13.70 4.70
CA ASP A 180 8.84 15.05 4.19
C ASP A 180 7.65 15.46 3.30
N GLN A 181 7.52 16.76 3.03
CA GLN A 181 6.41 17.29 2.23
C GLN A 181 6.38 16.75 0.79
N GLY A 182 7.54 16.37 0.25
CA GLY A 182 7.65 15.78 -1.08
C GLY A 182 7.39 14.27 -1.13
N ASP A 183 7.26 13.59 0.02
CA ASP A 183 7.11 12.12 0.03
C ASP A 183 5.66 11.69 -0.24
N ILE A 184 4.70 12.55 0.08
CA ILE A 184 3.27 12.22 0.04
C ILE A 184 2.41 13.39 -0.41
N ILE A 185 1.23 13.07 -0.96
CA ILE A 185 0.14 14.01 -1.18
C ILE A 185 -1.11 13.46 -0.51
N PHE A 186 -1.73 14.28 0.34
CA PHE A 186 -3.01 13.94 0.96
C PHE A 186 -4.20 14.39 0.10
N ARG A 187 -5.18 13.49 -0.06
CA ARG A 187 -6.46 13.77 -0.71
C ARG A 187 -7.60 13.07 0.02
N PRO A 188 -8.82 13.66 0.04
CA PRO A 188 -9.97 13.03 0.69
C PRO A 188 -10.39 11.74 -0.03
N GLU A 189 -10.09 11.64 -1.32
CA GLU A 189 -10.53 10.59 -2.24
C GLU A 189 -9.37 10.12 -3.15
N PRO A 190 -9.44 8.88 -3.68
CA PRO A 190 -8.60 8.44 -4.79
C PRO A 190 -8.66 9.42 -5.96
N VAL A 191 -7.65 9.39 -6.84
CA VAL A 191 -7.58 10.32 -7.97
C VAL A 191 -7.48 9.61 -9.29
N GLN A 192 -8.18 10.13 -10.29
CA GLN A 192 -7.96 9.72 -11.68
C GLN A 192 -7.12 10.78 -12.40
N ILE A 193 -6.02 10.36 -13.02
CA ILE A 193 -5.12 11.26 -13.75
C ILE A 193 -5.84 11.82 -14.97
N SER A 194 -6.01 13.14 -15.05
CA SER A 194 -6.58 13.79 -16.24
C SER A 194 -5.51 14.14 -17.26
N SER A 195 -4.33 14.57 -16.80
CA SER A 195 -3.20 14.94 -17.64
C SER A 195 -1.89 14.94 -16.87
N VAL A 196 -0.80 14.75 -17.61
CA VAL A 196 0.58 14.81 -17.13
C VAL A 196 1.26 15.99 -17.81
N HIS A 197 1.94 16.83 -17.03
CA HIS A 197 2.53 18.11 -17.46
C HIS A 197 4.06 18.08 -17.50
N ALA A 198 4.68 16.95 -17.18
CA ALA A 198 6.13 16.75 -17.20
C ALA A 198 6.50 15.56 -18.09
N GLU A 199 7.76 15.51 -18.50
CA GLU A 199 8.37 14.38 -19.21
C GLU A 199 9.42 13.68 -18.34
N LEU A 200 9.73 12.42 -18.66
CA LEU A 200 10.79 11.69 -17.98
C LEU A 200 12.14 12.40 -18.17
N GLY A 201 12.84 12.63 -17.06
CA GLY A 201 14.13 13.32 -17.05
C GLY A 201 14.06 14.83 -16.83
N ASP A 202 12.86 15.42 -16.80
CA ASP A 202 12.65 16.82 -16.43
C ASP A 202 13.15 17.09 -15.00
N ASN A 203 13.68 18.29 -14.77
CA ASN A 203 13.95 18.78 -13.42
C ASN A 203 12.74 19.60 -12.96
N ILE A 204 12.22 19.29 -11.78
CA ILE A 204 11.07 19.94 -11.17
C ILE A 204 11.52 20.58 -9.85
N ASP A 205 11.00 21.78 -9.57
CA ASP A 205 11.20 22.56 -8.34
C ASP A 205 9.85 23.09 -7.82
N GLY A 206 8.95 22.15 -7.49
CA GLY A 206 7.63 22.44 -6.94
C GLY A 206 6.52 22.70 -7.96
N GLU A 207 6.80 22.63 -9.27
CA GLU A 207 5.74 22.67 -10.27
C GLU A 207 4.84 21.42 -10.21
N SER A 208 3.55 21.61 -10.49
CA SER A 208 2.59 20.52 -10.61
C SER A 208 2.94 19.58 -11.77
N ILE A 209 3.15 18.30 -11.46
CA ILE A 209 3.47 17.26 -12.44
C ILE A 209 2.21 16.68 -13.10
N VAL A 210 1.10 16.58 -12.38
CA VAL A 210 -0.16 16.00 -12.88
C VAL A 210 -1.38 16.88 -12.54
N SER A 211 -2.40 16.77 -13.38
CA SER A 211 -3.78 17.14 -13.02
C SER A 211 -4.62 15.89 -12.81
N VAL A 212 -5.63 16.03 -11.95
CA VAL A 212 -6.59 14.97 -11.66
C VAL A 212 -8.01 15.46 -11.90
N LEU A 213 -8.89 14.53 -12.27
CA LEU A 213 -10.32 14.83 -12.34
C LEU A 213 -10.85 15.21 -10.96
N VAL A 214 -11.80 16.14 -10.96
CA VAL A 214 -12.55 16.54 -9.77
C VAL A 214 -13.98 16.07 -9.99
N GLU A 215 -14.54 15.31 -9.05
CA GLU A 215 -15.97 15.02 -9.10
C GLU A 215 -16.76 16.33 -8.88
N PRO A 216 -17.80 16.59 -9.69
CA PRO A 216 -18.58 17.83 -9.62
C PRO A 216 -19.41 18.00 -8.34
#